data_AF-A0A2D7ZFC5-F1
#
_entry.id   AF-A0A2D7ZFC5-F1
#
_cell.length_a   1.000
_cell.length_b   1.000
_cell.length_c   1.000
_cell.angle_alpha   90.00
_cell.angle_beta   90.00
_cell.angle_gamma   90.00
#
_symmetry.space_group_name_H-M   'P 1'
#
loop_
_entity.id
_entity.type
_entity.pdbx_description
1 polymer ?
#
loop_
_entity_poly.entity_id
_entity_poly.type
_entity_poly.pdbx_seq_one_letter_code
_entity_poly.pdbx_strand_id
1 'polypeptide(L)'
;MGLFRWFARKLMMIMGHAYVWLDKRVQYSDEEVREVLGLAIDQDLQTSSRYELCRLIEAEFKVPKDSFWSLHSTQKIRFAAQQIREMKKPSKFEMGY
;
A
#
# COMPACT_ATOMS: atom_id res chain seq x y z
N MET A 1 -18.28 -8.93 27.21
CA MET A 1 -17.10 -8.48 26.43
C MET A 1 -16.91 -9.21 25.08
N GLY A 2 -17.39 -10.45 24.88
CA GLY A 2 -17.20 -11.18 23.60
C GLY A 2 -18.04 -10.67 22.42
N LEU A 3 -19.31 -10.32 22.66
CA LEU A 3 -20.26 -9.95 21.60
C LEU A 3 -19.91 -8.62 20.90
N PHE A 4 -19.50 -7.61 21.68
CA PHE A 4 -19.07 -6.31 21.16
C PHE A 4 -17.79 -6.43 20.31
N ARG A 5 -16.80 -7.20 20.78
CA ARG A 5 -15.57 -7.47 20.03
C ARG A 5 -15.85 -8.22 18.72
N TRP A 6 -16.75 -9.19 18.75
CA TRP A 6 -17.17 -9.91 17.54
C TRP A 6 -17.84 -8.97 16.53
N PHE A 7 -18.77 -8.13 17.00
CA PHE A 7 -19.46 -7.15 16.17
C PHE A 7 -18.49 -6.12 15.56
N ALA A 8 -17.57 -5.59 16.36
CA ALA A 8 -16.54 -4.66 15.89
C ALA A 8 -15.62 -5.31 14.83
N ARG A 9 -15.22 -6.58 15.01
CA ARG A 9 -14.44 -7.31 13.99
C ARG A 9 -15.22 -7.53 12.70
N LYS A 10 -16.52 -7.82 12.79
CA LYS A 10 -17.39 -7.94 11.62
C LYS A 10 -17.54 -6.61 10.88
N LEU A 11 -17.71 -5.50 11.60
CA LEU A 11 -17.73 -4.17 10.99
C LEU A 11 -16.41 -3.84 10.31
N MET A 12 -15.26 -4.09 10.94
CA MET A 12 -13.95 -3.86 10.31
C MET A 12 -13.78 -4.68 9.03
N MET A 13 -14.22 -5.94 9.02
CA MET A 13 -14.22 -6.77 7.81
C MET A 13 -15.10 -6.14 6.71
N ILE A 14 -16.33 -5.75 7.02
CA ILE A 14 -17.26 -5.13 6.06
C ILE A 14 -16.69 -3.83 5.51
N MET A 15 -16.15 -2.95 6.37
CA MET A 15 -15.49 -1.72 5.96
C MET A 15 -14.30 -1.99 5.06
N GLY A 16 -13.57 -3.07 5.32
CA GLY A 16 -12.48 -3.49 4.47
C GLY A 16 -12.87 -3.88 3.06
N HIS A 17 -13.93 -4.67 2.94
CA HIS A 17 -14.51 -5.03 1.64
C HIS A 17 -15.10 -3.80 0.93
N ALA A 18 -15.80 -2.93 1.65
CA ALA A 18 -16.35 -1.69 1.12
C ALA A 18 -15.23 -0.76 0.61
N TYR A 19 -14.13 -0.65 1.35
CA TYR A 19 -12.97 0.12 0.93
C TYR A 19 -12.36 -0.42 -0.35
N VAL A 20 -12.08 -1.73 -0.45
CA VAL A 20 -11.51 -2.33 -1.67
C VAL A 20 -12.46 -2.16 -2.86
N TRP A 21 -13.78 -2.20 -2.63
CA TRP A 21 -14.76 -1.95 -3.68
C TRP A 21 -14.81 -0.48 -4.12
N LEU A 22 -14.74 0.46 -3.19
CA LEU A 22 -14.66 1.90 -3.48
C LEU A 22 -13.35 2.25 -4.17
N ASP A 23 -12.23 1.72 -3.69
CA ASP A 23 -10.88 1.90 -4.25
C ASP A 23 -10.79 1.45 -5.72
N LYS A 24 -11.51 0.39 -6.09
CA LYS A 24 -11.62 -0.05 -7.49
C LYS A 24 -12.46 0.90 -8.37
N ARG A 25 -13.31 1.73 -7.77
CA ARG A 25 -14.23 2.67 -8.47
C ARG A 25 -13.77 4.12 -8.42
N VAL A 26 -12.95 4.47 -7.44
CA VAL A 26 -12.33 5.78 -7.30
C VAL A 26 -11.15 5.83 -8.28
N GLN A 27 -11.27 6.68 -9.29
CA GLN A 27 -10.08 7.11 -10.02
C GLN A 27 -9.37 8.12 -9.12
N TYR A 28 -8.24 7.70 -8.55
CA TYR A 28 -7.33 8.62 -7.87
C TYR A 28 -6.90 9.69 -8.87
N SER A 29 -6.82 10.94 -8.42
CA SER A 29 -6.30 12.00 -9.28
C SER A 29 -4.84 11.71 -9.64
N ASP A 30 -4.38 12.22 -10.78
CA ASP A 30 -2.97 12.07 -11.19
C ASP A 30 -2.01 12.56 -10.09
N GLU A 31 -2.40 13.61 -9.35
CA GLU A 31 -1.63 14.16 -8.24
C GLU A 31 -1.51 13.18 -7.06
N GLU A 32 -2.63 12.55 -6.67
CA GLU A 32 -2.70 11.54 -5.58
C GLU A 32 -1.91 10.25 -5.87
N VAL A 33 -1.64 9.99 -7.15
CA VAL A 33 -0.87 8.83 -7.59
C VAL A 33 0.61 9.20 -7.72
N ARG A 34 0.91 10.37 -8.27
CA ARG A 34 2.28 10.87 -8.50
C ARG A 34 3.00 11.24 -7.21
N GLU A 35 2.27 11.77 -6.24
CA GLU A 35 2.84 12.21 -4.97
C GLU A 35 2.04 11.65 -3.79
N VAL A 36 2.74 11.04 -2.84
CA VAL A 36 2.14 10.57 -1.58
C VAL A 36 2.93 11.21 -0.44
N LEU A 37 2.26 12.08 0.33
CA LEU A 37 2.87 12.79 1.48
C LEU A 37 4.12 13.61 1.12
N GLY A 38 4.15 14.31 0.00
CA GLY A 38 5.36 15.06 -0.41
C GLY A 38 6.41 14.23 -1.14
N LEU A 39 6.21 12.91 -1.28
CA LEU A 39 7.16 12.01 -1.93
C LEU A 39 6.70 11.65 -3.33
N ALA A 40 7.58 11.89 -4.29
CA ALA A 40 7.40 11.43 -5.66
C ALA A 40 7.40 9.89 -5.69
N ILE A 41 6.40 9.34 -6.35
CA ILE A 41 6.30 7.91 -6.62
C ILE A 41 6.85 7.62 -8.02
N ASP A 42 7.63 6.55 -8.16
CA ASP A 42 8.13 6.10 -9.47
C ASP A 42 6.97 5.73 -10.42
N GLN A 43 7.12 6.07 -11.70
CA GLN A 43 6.04 5.96 -12.70
C GLN A 43 5.43 4.56 -12.83
N ASP A 44 6.22 3.50 -12.64
CA ASP A 44 5.72 2.12 -12.70
C ASP A 44 4.91 1.74 -11.45
N LEU A 45 5.21 2.31 -10.28
CA LEU A 45 4.38 2.15 -9.07
C LEU A 45 3.10 2.99 -9.12
N GLN A 46 3.09 4.07 -9.90
CA GLN A 46 1.90 4.87 -10.16
C GLN A 46 0.84 4.07 -10.92
N THR A 47 1.26 3.37 -11.97
CA THR A 47 0.38 2.59 -12.87
C THR A 47 0.11 1.17 -12.38
N SER A 48 0.85 0.69 -11.38
CA SER A 48 0.65 -0.62 -10.78
C SER A 48 -0.72 -0.74 -10.10
N SER A 49 -1.38 -1.87 -10.32
CA SER A 49 -2.57 -2.25 -9.57
C SER A 49 -2.24 -2.49 -8.10
N ARG A 50 -3.25 -2.35 -7.23
CA ARG A 50 -3.13 -2.71 -5.80
C ARG A 50 -2.57 -4.12 -5.59
N TYR A 51 -2.97 -5.09 -6.42
CA TYR A 51 -2.49 -6.46 -6.31
C TYR A 51 -0.99 -6.54 -6.60
N GLU A 52 -0.52 -5.91 -7.67
CA GLU A 52 0.91 -5.86 -8.02
C GLU A 52 1.73 -5.19 -6.92
N LEU A 53 1.23 -4.06 -6.38
CA LEU A 53 1.87 -3.37 -5.26
C LEU A 53 1.97 -4.25 -4.00
N CYS A 54 0.89 -4.96 -3.63
CA CYS A 54 0.92 -5.92 -2.54
C CYS A 54 1.95 -7.03 -2.79
N ARG A 55 1.95 -7.61 -4.00
CA ARG A 55 2.86 -8.70 -4.37
C ARG A 55 4.33 -8.28 -4.32
N LEU A 56 4.64 -7.05 -4.73
CA LEU A 56 5.98 -6.47 -4.66
C LEU A 56 6.47 -6.41 -3.20
N ILE A 57 5.65 -5.86 -2.31
CA ILE A 57 5.98 -5.72 -0.89
C ILE A 57 6.09 -7.09 -0.20
N GLU A 58 5.16 -8.00 -0.52
CA GLU A 58 5.14 -9.35 0.04
C GLU A 58 6.39 -10.16 -0.35
N ALA A 59 6.80 -10.03 -1.62
CA ALA A 59 8.03 -10.66 -2.12
C ALA A 59 9.27 -10.10 -1.42
N GLU A 60 9.30 -8.79 -1.17
CA GLU A 60 10.42 -8.14 -0.48
C GLU A 60 10.58 -8.62 0.96
N PHE A 61 9.50 -8.55 1.74
CA PHE A 61 9.53 -8.91 3.15
C PHE A 61 9.41 -10.42 3.41
N LYS A 62 9.28 -11.23 2.35
CA LYS A 62 9.08 -12.70 2.42
C LYS A 62 7.89 -13.09 3.30
N VAL A 63 6.82 -12.31 3.25
CA VAL A 63 5.57 -12.57 3.98
C VAL A 63 4.58 -13.36 3.11
N PRO A 64 3.61 -14.07 3.71
CA PRO A 64 2.63 -14.83 2.95
C PRO A 64 1.85 -13.97 1.96
N LYS A 65 1.43 -14.59 0.85
CA LYS A 65 0.55 -13.96 -0.15
C LYS A 65 -0.72 -13.42 0.53
N ASP A 66 -1.16 -12.25 0.09
CA ASP A 66 -2.36 -11.53 0.56
C ASP A 66 -2.24 -10.96 1.98
N SER A 67 -1.05 -10.99 2.61
CA SER A 67 -0.81 -10.35 3.92
C SER A 67 -1.02 -8.84 3.85
N PHE A 68 -0.71 -8.21 2.72
CA PHE A 68 -0.92 -6.76 2.51
C PHE A 68 -2.28 -6.45 1.89
N TRP A 69 -2.97 -7.45 1.32
CA TRP A 69 -4.25 -7.26 0.66
C TRP A 69 -5.32 -6.69 1.60
N SER A 70 -5.26 -7.02 2.89
CA SER A 70 -6.20 -6.50 3.90
C SER A 70 -5.90 -5.07 4.38
N LEU A 71 -4.81 -4.43 3.97
CA LEU A 71 -4.53 -3.05 4.38
C LEU A 71 -5.37 -2.05 3.60
N HIS A 72 -6.37 -1.43 4.22
CA HIS A 72 -7.35 -0.55 3.56
C HIS A 72 -6.80 0.83 3.15
N SER A 73 -5.71 0.87 2.38
CA SER A 73 -5.26 2.06 1.65
C SER A 73 -4.30 1.70 0.51
N THR A 74 -4.69 1.94 -0.75
CA THR A 74 -3.79 1.70 -1.90
C THR A 74 -2.65 2.73 -1.94
N GLN A 75 -2.90 3.98 -1.55
CA GLN A 75 -1.85 5.00 -1.38
C GLN A 75 -0.79 4.58 -0.34
N LYS A 76 -1.17 4.02 0.82
CA LYS A 76 -0.19 3.53 1.81
C LYS A 76 0.64 2.37 1.29
N ILE A 77 0.03 1.48 0.50
CA ILE A 77 0.74 0.35 -0.12
C ILE A 77 1.71 0.89 -1.18
N ARG A 78 1.29 1.83 -2.02
CA ARG A 78 2.16 2.50 -3.01
C ARG A 78 3.36 3.19 -2.34
N PHE A 79 3.09 3.93 -1.27
CA PHE A 79 4.13 4.55 -0.44
C PHE A 79 5.12 3.50 0.09
N ALA A 80 4.62 2.40 0.68
CA ALA A 80 5.49 1.34 1.18
C ALA A 80 6.37 0.73 0.08
N ALA A 81 5.81 0.51 -1.12
CA ALA A 81 6.57 0.04 -2.28
C ALA A 81 7.69 1.02 -2.70
N GLN A 82 7.42 2.33 -2.70
CA GLN A 82 8.44 3.36 -2.97
C GLN A 82 9.54 3.34 -1.89
N GLN A 83 9.16 3.30 -0.61
CA GLN A 83 10.13 3.30 0.48
C GLN A 83 11.07 2.09 0.44
N ILE A 84 10.57 0.92 0.04
CA ILE A 84 11.41 -0.26 -0.21
C ILE A 84 12.50 0.04 -1.25
N ARG A 85 12.17 0.75 -2.32
CA ARG A 85 13.16 1.13 -3.34
C ARG A 85 14.18 2.11 -2.80
N GLU A 86 13.72 3.14 -2.08
CA GLU A 86 14.63 4.11 -1.47
C GLU A 86 15.59 3.46 -0.47
N MET A 87 15.13 2.49 0.33
CA MET A 87 15.97 1.74 1.26
C MET A 87 17.01 0.86 0.58
N LYS A 88 16.79 0.47 -0.69
CA LYS A 88 17.75 -0.31 -1.49
C LYS A 88 18.76 0.55 -2.23
N LYS A 89 18.48 1.84 -2.40
CA LYS A 89 19.45 2.75 -3.01
C LYS A 89 20.65 2.88 -2.05
N PRO A 90 21.89 2.93 -2.57
CA PRO A 90 23.05 3.17 -1.73
C PRO A 90 22.85 4.48 -0.96
N SER A 91 23.24 4.48 0.31
CA SER A 91 23.12 5.66 1.14
C SER A 91 23.98 6.79 0.55
N LYS A 92 23.61 8.06 0.82
CA LYS A 92 24.43 9.21 0.38
C LYS A 92 25.88 9.12 0.88
N PHE A 93 26.07 8.49 2.04
CA PHE A 93 27.37 8.21 2.63
C PHE A 93 28.20 7.20 1.81
N GLU A 94 27.56 6.14 1.30
CA GLU A 94 28.20 5.15 0.42
C GLU A 94 28.48 5.69 -0.99
N MET A 95 27.76 6.74 -1.40
CA MET A 95 27.96 7.42 -2.69
C MET A 95 29.00 8.55 -2.64
N GLY A 96 29.65 8.79 -1.49
CA GLY A 96 30.77 9.73 -1.37
C GLY A 96 30.40 11.21 -1.38
N TYR A 97 29.18 11.56 -0.96
CA TYR A 97 28.74 12.95 -0.73
C TYR A 97 28.95 13.41 0.71
#